data_AF-A0A1T4TEQ0-F1
#
_entry.id   AF-A0A1T4TEQ0-F1
#
_cell.length_a   1.000
_cell.length_b   1.000
_cell.length_c   1.000
_cell.angle_alpha   90.00
_cell.angle_beta   90.00
_cell.angle_gamma   90.00
#
_symmetry.space_group_name_H-M   'P 1'
#
loop_
_entity.id
_entity.type
_entity.pdbx_description
1 polymer ?
#
loop_
_entity_poly.entity_id
_entity_poly.type
_entity_poly.pdbx_seq_one_letter_code
_entity_poly.pdbx_strand_id
1 'polypeptide(L)'
;MNDTPTLTLIVVVGVLVAAGVVLLLERSLTRVLLGVILMGNGVNLMILSTGGEAGGPPLIGLTAEDEMSDPLPQAMILTAIVITLGVTAFLLAMAHRSWQLQGNDDVQDDAEDRRILHGGERAEYRRRIRQQRRLLRAEIRLQRAELRRRIAAEDYREARQRDELEERLDEADAELREWIRRSQEEDIGRDEVIQRMQDVGRERADSVEELRAEVDACRVRLQEHARLDREAERELRREARQRIRAQKRQMRAQIRAERERLARAEDSDLQGAD
;
A
#
# COMPACT_ATOMS: atom_id res chain seq x y z
N MET A 1 -59.61 -1.11 -46.87
CA MET A 1 -58.71 -0.09 -46.32
C MET A 1 -58.52 -0.31 -44.83
N ASN A 2 -57.78 -1.37 -44.50
CA ASN A 2 -57.14 -1.53 -43.18
C ASN A 2 -55.64 -1.53 -43.48
N ASP A 3 -55.13 -0.40 -43.97
CA ASP A 3 -53.81 -0.28 -44.63
C ASP A 3 -52.65 -0.18 -43.61
N THR A 4 -52.85 -0.68 -42.40
CA THR A 4 -51.87 -0.63 -41.32
C THR A 4 -51.67 -2.02 -40.75
N PRO A 5 -50.42 -2.46 -40.51
CA PRO A 5 -50.20 -3.65 -39.71
C PRO A 5 -51.04 -3.52 -38.44
N THR A 6 -51.94 -4.48 -38.24
CA THR A 6 -52.90 -4.45 -37.12
C THR A 6 -52.12 -4.12 -35.86
N LEU A 7 -52.55 -3.12 -35.07
CA LEU A 7 -51.85 -2.70 -33.84
C LEU A 7 -51.44 -3.90 -32.97
N THR A 8 -52.30 -4.93 -32.95
CA THR A 8 -52.05 -6.25 -32.35
C THR A 8 -50.74 -6.90 -32.81
N LEU A 9 -50.46 -6.95 -34.11
CA LEU A 9 -49.25 -7.54 -34.69
C LEU A 9 -47.99 -6.79 -34.21
N ILE A 10 -48.04 -5.45 -34.19
CA ILE A 10 -46.93 -4.61 -33.71
C ILE A 10 -46.65 -4.90 -32.22
N VAL A 11 -47.72 -4.99 -31.41
CA VAL A 11 -47.60 -5.32 -29.98
C VAL A 11 -47.02 -6.73 -29.80
N VAL A 12 -47.48 -7.72 -30.57
CA VAL A 12 -46.96 -9.10 -30.50
C VAL A 12 -45.48 -9.14 -30.87
N VAL A 13 -45.07 -8.47 -31.94
CA VAL A 13 -43.65 -8.34 -32.32
C VAL A 13 -42.85 -7.71 -31.19
N GLY A 14 -43.31 -6.59 -30.63
CA GLY A 14 -42.65 -5.90 -29.53
C GLY A 14 -42.47 -6.79 -28.30
N VAL A 15 -43.50 -7.55 -27.91
CA VAL A 15 -43.45 -8.49 -26.78
C VAL A 15 -42.49 -9.65 -27.06
N LEU A 16 -42.50 -10.23 -28.26
CA LEU A 16 -41.59 -11.32 -28.64
C LEU A 16 -40.13 -10.88 -28.64
N VAL A 17 -39.84 -9.69 -29.20
CA VAL A 17 -38.48 -9.15 -29.19
C VAL A 17 -38.04 -8.78 -27.77
N ALA A 18 -38.90 -8.12 -26.98
CA ALA A 18 -38.57 -7.75 -25.60
C ALA A 18 -38.33 -8.99 -24.72
N ALA A 19 -39.20 -10.00 -24.79
CA ALA A 19 -39.03 -11.27 -24.08
C ALA A 19 -37.76 -12.00 -24.55
N GLY A 20 -37.47 -11.99 -25.85
CA GLY A 20 -36.24 -12.54 -26.42
C GLY A 20 -34.99 -11.87 -25.85
N VAL A 21 -34.96 -10.54 -25.80
CA VAL A 21 -33.85 -9.76 -25.21
C VAL A 21 -33.67 -10.05 -23.73
N VAL A 22 -34.77 -10.13 -22.96
CA VAL A 22 -34.68 -10.49 -21.53
C VAL A 22 -34.07 -11.87 -21.34
N LEU A 23 -34.50 -12.86 -22.12
CA LEU A 23 -33.96 -14.22 -22.07
C LEU A 23 -32.50 -14.31 -22.53
N LEU A 24 -32.06 -13.46 -23.47
CA LEU A 24 -30.66 -13.37 -23.90
C LEU A 24 -29.72 -12.85 -22.81
N LEU A 25 -30.23 -12.09 -21.83
CA LEU A 25 -29.45 -11.57 -20.71
C LEU A 25 -29.32 -12.57 -19.56
N GLU A 26 -29.97 -13.73 -19.64
CA GLU A 26 -29.88 -14.74 -18.60
C GLU A 26 -28.60 -15.59 -18.72
N ARG A 27 -28.22 -16.20 -17.60
CA ARG A 27 -26.98 -16.98 -17.48
C ARG A 27 -27.07 -18.38 -18.10
N SER A 28 -28.26 -18.97 -18.12
CA SER A 28 -28.44 -20.34 -18.63
C SER A 28 -28.55 -20.35 -20.16
N LEU A 29 -27.78 -21.23 -20.77
CA LEU A 29 -27.68 -21.36 -22.22
C LEU A 29 -29.01 -21.81 -22.85
N THR A 30 -29.82 -22.57 -22.14
CA THR A 30 -31.18 -22.95 -22.57
C THR A 30 -32.11 -21.72 -22.63
N ARG A 31 -32.00 -20.80 -21.68
CA ARG A 31 -32.78 -19.54 -21.70
C ARG A 31 -32.30 -18.63 -22.83
N VAL A 32 -31.00 -18.52 -23.05
CA VAL A 32 -30.42 -17.81 -24.21
C VAL A 32 -30.94 -18.40 -25.53
N LEU A 33 -30.98 -19.73 -25.66
CA LEU A 33 -31.53 -20.44 -26.82
C LEU A 33 -32.99 -20.06 -27.08
N LEU A 34 -33.83 -20.12 -26.04
CA LEU A 34 -35.23 -19.70 -26.13
C LEU A 34 -35.34 -18.22 -26.52
N GLY A 35 -34.44 -17.36 -26.01
CA GLY A 35 -34.36 -15.96 -26.39
C GLY A 35 -34.11 -15.75 -27.88
N VAL A 36 -33.14 -16.47 -28.46
CA VAL A 36 -32.85 -16.44 -29.91
C VAL A 36 -34.06 -16.90 -30.72
N ILE A 37 -34.74 -17.97 -30.30
CA ILE A 37 -35.94 -18.48 -30.99
C ILE A 37 -37.07 -17.45 -30.93
N LEU A 38 -37.38 -16.91 -29.75
CA LEU A 38 -38.45 -15.91 -29.59
C LEU A 38 -38.16 -14.65 -30.41
N MET A 39 -36.92 -14.15 -30.35
CA MET A 39 -36.50 -12.96 -31.09
C MET A 39 -36.56 -13.21 -32.61
N GLY A 40 -36.10 -14.37 -33.09
CA GLY A 40 -36.18 -14.77 -34.49
C GLY A 40 -37.63 -14.84 -35.00
N ASN A 41 -38.56 -15.38 -34.20
CA ASN A 41 -39.98 -15.37 -34.53
C ASN A 41 -40.55 -13.94 -34.57
N GLY A 42 -40.16 -13.07 -33.63
CA GLY A 42 -40.54 -11.66 -33.63
C GLY A 42 -40.06 -10.92 -34.88
N VAL A 43 -38.80 -11.16 -35.31
CA VAL A 43 -38.23 -10.58 -36.54
C VAL A 43 -38.94 -11.11 -37.78
N ASN A 44 -39.26 -12.41 -37.84
CA ASN A 44 -40.02 -12.98 -38.97
C ASN A 44 -41.40 -12.33 -39.11
N LEU A 45 -42.10 -12.13 -37.99
CA LEU A 45 -43.38 -11.42 -37.98
C LEU A 45 -43.23 -9.93 -38.34
N MET A 46 -42.12 -9.30 -37.94
CA MET A 46 -41.80 -7.94 -38.34
C MET A 46 -41.59 -7.82 -39.86
N ILE A 47 -40.84 -8.75 -40.47
CA ILE A 47 -40.65 -8.81 -41.93
C ILE A 47 -42.01 -9.01 -42.61
N LEU A 48 -42.84 -9.93 -42.11
CA LEU A 48 -44.18 -10.15 -42.66
C LEU A 48 -45.03 -8.88 -42.61
N SER A 49 -44.93 -8.09 -41.52
CA SER A 49 -45.67 -6.83 -41.38
C SER A 49 -45.30 -5.77 -42.41
N THR A 50 -44.11 -5.86 -43.02
CA THR A 50 -43.65 -4.94 -44.06
C THR A 50 -44.10 -5.34 -45.47
N GLY A 51 -44.69 -6.53 -45.64
CA GLY A 51 -45.04 -7.12 -46.94
C GLY A 51 -46.32 -6.64 -47.60
N GLY A 52 -46.94 -5.55 -47.10
CA GLY A 52 -48.13 -4.96 -47.70
C GLY A 52 -49.44 -5.63 -47.28
N GLU A 53 -50.50 -5.41 -48.08
CA GLU A 53 -51.84 -5.93 -47.81
C GLU A 53 -51.89 -7.47 -47.89
N ALA A 54 -52.80 -8.05 -47.09
CA ALA A 54 -53.04 -9.49 -47.13
C ALA A 54 -53.73 -9.87 -48.45
N GLY A 55 -52.97 -10.46 -49.36
CA GLY A 55 -53.45 -11.01 -50.63
C GLY A 55 -53.53 -12.54 -50.61
N GLY A 56 -53.94 -13.13 -51.73
CA GLY A 56 -53.85 -14.57 -51.94
C GLY A 56 -52.41 -15.09 -52.06
N PRO A 57 -52.21 -16.41 -52.07
CA PRO A 57 -50.89 -17.01 -52.21
C PRO A 57 -50.19 -16.55 -53.51
N PRO A 58 -48.88 -16.25 -53.48
CA PRO A 58 -48.12 -15.90 -54.68
C PRO A 58 -47.79 -17.15 -55.50
N LEU A 59 -48.84 -17.80 -56.00
CA LEU A 59 -48.79 -19.00 -56.82
C LEU A 59 -49.44 -18.70 -58.16
N ILE A 60 -48.68 -18.87 -59.24
CA ILE A 60 -49.14 -18.61 -60.61
C ILE A 60 -50.36 -19.51 -60.90
N GLY A 61 -51.46 -18.90 -61.33
CA GLY A 61 -52.68 -19.59 -61.73
C GLY A 61 -53.70 -19.84 -60.60
N LEU A 62 -53.43 -19.43 -59.35
CA LEU A 62 -54.41 -19.50 -58.25
C LEU A 62 -55.08 -18.16 -57.95
N THR A 63 -54.32 -17.07 -57.97
CA THR A 63 -54.79 -15.72 -57.62
C THR A 63 -54.48 -14.77 -58.78
N ALA A 64 -55.27 -13.71 -58.97
CA ALA A 64 -54.92 -12.66 -59.93
C ALA A 64 -53.67 -11.90 -59.44
N GLU A 65 -52.81 -11.43 -60.35
CA GLU A 65 -51.51 -10.82 -60.00
C GLU A 65 -51.64 -9.59 -59.07
N ASP A 66 -52.74 -8.85 -59.20
CA ASP A 66 -53.09 -7.69 -58.40
C ASP A 66 -53.66 -8.03 -57.00
N GLU A 67 -54.06 -9.29 -56.80
CA GLU A 67 -54.57 -9.79 -55.52
C GLU A 67 -53.54 -10.68 -54.79
N MET A 68 -52.34 -10.87 -55.35
CA MET A 68 -51.28 -11.67 -54.72
C MET A 68 -50.56 -10.92 -53.60
N SER A 69 -50.24 -11.63 -52.51
CA SER A 69 -49.29 -11.13 -51.50
C SER A 69 -47.87 -11.02 -52.07
N ASP A 70 -47.07 -10.07 -51.59
CA ASP A 70 -45.68 -9.90 -52.02
C ASP A 70 -44.84 -11.17 -51.74
N PRO A 71 -44.24 -11.81 -52.76
CA PRO A 71 -43.41 -13.00 -52.59
C PRO A 71 -42.05 -12.72 -51.93
N LEU A 72 -41.55 -11.48 -51.95
CA LEU A 72 -40.22 -11.14 -51.47
C LEU A 72 -40.08 -11.33 -49.93
N PRO A 73 -40.96 -10.77 -49.08
CA PRO A 73 -40.95 -11.03 -47.64
C PRO A 73 -41.08 -12.53 -47.30
N GLN A 74 -41.87 -13.28 -48.08
CA GLN A 74 -42.09 -14.71 -47.85
C GLN A 74 -40.81 -15.53 -48.08
N ALA A 75 -40.08 -15.24 -49.17
CA ALA A 75 -38.79 -15.88 -49.45
C ALA A 75 -37.73 -15.53 -48.39
N MET A 76 -37.72 -14.29 -47.92
CA MET A 76 -36.82 -13.84 -46.85
C MET A 76 -37.10 -14.56 -45.52
N ILE A 77 -38.37 -14.69 -45.14
CA ILE A 77 -38.77 -15.41 -43.91
C ILE A 77 -38.38 -16.88 -43.99
N LEU A 78 -38.59 -17.55 -45.14
CA LEU A 78 -38.21 -18.95 -45.31
C LEU A 78 -36.70 -19.16 -45.07
N THR A 79 -35.87 -18.23 -45.58
CA THR A 79 -34.42 -18.26 -45.39
C THR A 79 -34.06 -18.01 -43.92
N ALA A 80 -34.69 -17.03 -43.28
CA ALA A 80 -34.48 -16.73 -41.86
C ALA A 80 -34.86 -17.91 -40.95
N ILE A 81 -35.93 -18.64 -41.27
CA ILE A 81 -36.34 -19.84 -40.53
C ILE A 81 -35.26 -20.93 -40.61
N VAL A 82 -34.70 -21.19 -41.78
CA VAL A 82 -33.66 -22.22 -41.96
C VAL A 82 -32.37 -21.84 -41.22
N ILE A 83 -31.95 -20.57 -41.27
CA ILE A 83 -30.80 -20.08 -40.51
C ILE A 83 -31.04 -20.23 -39.01
N THR A 84 -32.22 -19.82 -38.53
CA THR A 84 -32.59 -19.92 -37.11
C THR A 84 -32.59 -21.38 -36.65
N LEU A 85 -33.09 -22.31 -37.46
CA LEU A 85 -33.04 -23.74 -37.17
C LEU A 85 -31.60 -24.25 -37.06
N GLY A 86 -30.72 -23.85 -37.99
CA GLY A 86 -29.30 -24.23 -37.96
C GLY A 86 -28.57 -23.70 -36.72
N VAL A 87 -28.75 -22.42 -36.39
CA VAL A 87 -28.18 -21.81 -35.18
C VAL A 87 -28.75 -22.47 -33.93
N THR A 88 -30.07 -22.74 -33.89
CA THR A 88 -30.73 -23.42 -32.77
C THR A 88 -30.17 -24.82 -32.55
N ALA A 89 -30.01 -25.62 -33.61
CA ALA A 89 -29.43 -26.95 -33.52
C ALA A 89 -27.97 -26.90 -33.02
N PHE A 90 -27.19 -25.94 -33.49
CA PHE A 90 -25.81 -25.73 -33.05
C PHE A 90 -25.73 -25.33 -31.57
N LEU A 91 -26.51 -24.33 -31.15
CA LEU A 91 -26.58 -23.89 -29.75
C LEU A 91 -27.08 -25.01 -28.83
N LEU A 92 -28.06 -25.79 -29.26
CA LEU A 92 -28.57 -26.95 -28.51
C LEU A 92 -27.49 -28.04 -28.37
N ALA A 93 -26.72 -28.31 -29.42
CA ALA A 93 -25.60 -29.25 -29.35
C ALA A 93 -24.51 -28.76 -28.38
N MET A 94 -24.22 -27.46 -28.37
CA MET A 94 -23.29 -26.86 -27.40
C MET A 94 -23.83 -26.93 -25.97
N ALA A 95 -25.12 -26.63 -25.77
CA ALA A 95 -25.75 -26.73 -24.45
C ALA A 95 -25.72 -28.15 -23.91
N HIS A 96 -26.06 -29.13 -24.76
CA HIS A 96 -25.93 -30.54 -24.42
C HIS A 96 -24.48 -30.92 -24.09
N ARG A 97 -23.50 -30.41 -24.86
CA ARG A 97 -22.08 -30.68 -24.60
C ARG A 97 -21.60 -30.03 -23.30
N SER A 98 -22.02 -28.80 -23.00
CA SER A 98 -21.71 -28.09 -21.76
C SER A 98 -22.30 -28.85 -20.56
N TRP A 99 -23.56 -29.27 -20.64
CA TRP A 99 -24.21 -30.07 -19.61
C TRP A 99 -23.48 -31.40 -19.36
N GLN A 100 -23.03 -32.09 -20.41
CA GLN A 100 -22.22 -33.31 -20.26
C GLN A 100 -20.87 -33.08 -19.55
N LEU A 101 -20.26 -31.92 -19.71
CA LEU A 101 -18.94 -31.62 -19.17
C LEU A 101 -19.00 -31.02 -17.76
N GLN A 102 -19.99 -30.19 -17.49
CA GLN A 102 -20.08 -29.36 -16.27
C GLN A 102 -21.26 -29.75 -15.36
N GLY A 103 -22.22 -30.53 -15.85
CA GLY A 103 -23.43 -30.89 -15.09
C GLY A 103 -24.49 -29.78 -15.03
N ASN A 104 -24.21 -28.60 -15.57
CA ASN A 104 -25.15 -27.48 -15.74
C ASN A 104 -24.94 -26.81 -17.11
N ASP A 105 -25.86 -25.95 -17.52
CA ASP A 105 -25.81 -25.18 -18.76
C ASP A 105 -25.57 -23.69 -18.52
N ASP A 106 -24.99 -23.33 -17.37
CA ASP A 106 -24.73 -21.93 -17.00
C ASP A 106 -23.44 -21.41 -17.64
N VAL A 107 -23.55 -20.24 -18.28
CA VAL A 107 -22.40 -19.50 -18.81
C VAL A 107 -21.51 -19.04 -17.66
N GLN A 108 -20.29 -19.57 -17.63
CA GLN A 108 -19.31 -19.31 -16.57
C GLN A 108 -18.55 -18.01 -16.81
N ASP A 109 -18.12 -17.38 -15.72
CA ASP A 109 -17.22 -16.23 -15.78
C ASP A 109 -15.83 -16.67 -16.22
N ASP A 110 -15.18 -15.85 -17.03
CA ASP A 110 -13.86 -16.16 -17.57
C ASP A 110 -12.84 -16.37 -16.43
N ALA A 111 -12.10 -17.48 -16.51
CA ALA A 111 -11.03 -17.78 -15.57
C ALA A 111 -9.90 -16.74 -15.63
N GLU A 112 -9.69 -16.08 -16.79
CA GLU A 112 -8.71 -15.02 -16.95
C GLU A 112 -9.14 -13.73 -16.23
N ASP A 113 -10.43 -13.37 -16.31
CA ASP A 113 -10.98 -12.21 -15.57
C ASP A 113 -10.83 -12.38 -14.06
N ARG A 114 -11.15 -13.58 -13.53
CA ARG A 114 -10.91 -13.91 -12.11
C ARG A 114 -9.43 -13.80 -11.74
N ARG A 115 -8.52 -14.26 -12.61
CA ARG A 115 -7.07 -14.16 -12.36
C ARG A 115 -6.57 -12.72 -12.35
N ILE A 116 -7.12 -11.83 -13.18
CA ILE A 116 -6.75 -10.41 -13.19
C ILE A 116 -7.20 -9.72 -11.90
N LEU A 117 -8.42 -10.00 -11.42
CA LEU A 117 -8.93 -9.48 -10.15
C LEU A 117 -8.01 -9.87 -8.98
N HIS A 118 -7.73 -11.15 -8.79
CA HIS A 118 -6.83 -11.61 -7.72
C HIS A 118 -5.36 -11.19 -7.95
N GLY A 119 -4.93 -11.05 -9.20
CA GLY A 119 -3.59 -10.58 -9.57
C GLY A 119 -3.35 -9.11 -9.20
N GLY A 120 -4.37 -8.27 -9.35
CA GLY A 120 -4.37 -6.85 -8.99
C GLY A 120 -4.10 -6.65 -7.50
N GLU A 121 -4.83 -7.35 -6.64
CA GLU A 121 -4.70 -7.23 -5.17
C GLU A 121 -3.29 -7.57 -4.68
N ARG A 122 -2.68 -8.61 -5.25
CA ARG A 122 -1.29 -9.00 -4.93
C ARG A 122 -0.28 -7.95 -5.38
N ALA A 123 -0.52 -7.26 -6.49
CA ALA A 123 0.34 -6.17 -6.95
C ALA A 123 0.24 -4.95 -6.02
N GLU A 124 -0.97 -4.59 -5.60
CA GLU A 124 -1.22 -3.49 -4.66
C GLU A 124 -0.62 -3.75 -3.27
N TYR A 125 -0.85 -4.93 -2.70
CA TYR A 125 -0.28 -5.33 -1.42
C TYR A 125 1.26 -5.23 -1.43
N ARG A 126 1.91 -5.70 -2.50
CA ARG A 126 3.36 -5.59 -2.69
C ARG A 126 3.84 -4.14 -2.83
N ARG A 127 3.03 -3.24 -3.43
CA ARG A 127 3.35 -1.80 -3.51
C ARG A 127 3.25 -1.15 -2.12
N ARG A 128 2.18 -1.44 -1.36
CA ARG A 128 1.96 -0.94 0.00
C ARG A 128 3.09 -1.33 0.95
N ILE A 129 3.50 -2.61 0.96
CA ILE A 129 4.66 -3.05 1.75
C ILE A 129 5.95 -2.32 1.37
N ARG A 130 6.20 -2.14 0.07
CA ARG A 130 7.39 -1.43 -0.41
C ARG A 130 7.40 0.02 0.06
N GLN A 131 6.25 0.70 0.02
CA GLN A 131 6.10 2.07 0.48
C GLN A 131 6.30 2.19 2.00
N GLN A 132 5.63 1.35 2.79
CA GLN A 132 5.80 1.30 4.24
C GLN A 132 7.25 1.04 4.66
N ARG A 133 7.96 0.13 3.99
CA ARG A 133 9.40 -0.10 4.22
C ARG A 133 10.25 1.12 3.89
N ARG A 134 9.92 1.87 2.83
CA ARG A 134 10.62 3.10 2.46
C ARG A 134 10.43 4.18 3.52
N LEU A 135 9.19 4.38 3.98
CA LEU A 135 8.85 5.33 5.04
C LEU A 135 9.57 5.00 6.35
N LEU A 136 9.50 3.75 6.81
CA LEU A 136 10.21 3.31 8.01
C LEU A 136 11.73 3.50 7.89
N ARG A 137 12.32 3.24 6.73
CA ARG A 137 13.76 3.48 6.48
C ARG A 137 14.11 4.97 6.47
N ALA A 138 13.21 5.84 6.03
CA ALA A 138 13.41 7.28 6.08
C ALA A 138 13.33 7.77 7.52
N GLU A 139 12.34 7.30 8.28
CA GLU A 139 12.16 7.66 9.70
C GLU A 139 13.35 7.22 10.56
N ILE A 140 13.81 5.97 10.41
CA ILE A 140 15.02 5.48 11.13
C ILE A 140 16.26 6.31 10.76
N ARG A 141 16.37 6.78 9.51
CA ARG A 141 17.49 7.65 9.10
C ARG A 141 17.41 9.01 9.81
N LEU A 142 16.23 9.60 9.90
CA LEU A 142 16.00 10.86 10.61
C LEU A 142 16.30 10.71 12.10
N GLN A 143 15.75 9.69 12.77
CA GLN A 143 16.03 9.41 14.18
C GLN A 143 17.52 9.23 14.47
N ARG A 144 18.25 8.54 13.58
CA ARG A 144 19.70 8.36 13.72
C ARG A 144 20.46 9.67 13.51
N ALA A 145 20.03 10.50 12.56
CA ALA A 145 20.66 11.79 12.29
C ALA A 145 20.44 12.75 13.47
N GLU A 146 19.24 12.77 14.04
CA GLU A 146 18.89 13.55 15.22
C GLU A 146 19.73 13.12 16.43
N LEU A 147 19.82 11.82 16.70
CA LEU A 147 20.66 11.30 17.79
C LEU A 147 22.12 11.72 17.60
N ARG A 148 22.67 11.61 16.39
CA ARG A 148 24.04 12.06 16.10
C ARG A 148 24.22 13.56 16.32
N ARG A 149 23.24 14.38 15.96
CA ARG A 149 23.28 15.83 16.21
C ARG A 149 23.25 16.14 17.70
N ARG A 150 22.45 15.42 18.48
CA ARG A 150 22.39 15.58 19.94
C ARG A 150 23.73 15.24 20.59
N ILE A 151 24.29 14.08 20.26
CA ILE A 151 25.62 13.66 20.77
C ILE A 151 26.69 14.69 20.38
N ALA A 152 26.74 15.08 19.09
CA ALA A 152 27.74 16.07 18.65
C ALA A 152 27.58 17.46 19.32
N ALA A 153 26.36 17.87 19.64
CA ALA A 153 26.12 19.13 20.36
C ALA A 153 26.53 19.04 21.84
N GLU A 154 26.41 17.85 22.43
CA GLU A 154 26.85 17.55 23.80
C GLU A 154 28.38 17.50 23.86
N ASP A 155 29.01 16.74 22.95
CA ASP A 155 30.47 16.67 22.78
C ASP A 155 31.09 18.08 22.60
N TYR A 156 30.43 18.96 21.84
CA TYR A 156 30.91 20.33 21.64
C TYR A 156 30.85 21.17 22.93
N ARG A 157 29.82 20.99 23.77
CA ARG A 157 29.71 21.69 25.06
C ARG A 157 30.74 21.18 26.05
N GLU A 158 30.94 19.86 26.10
CA GLU A 158 31.95 19.23 26.94
C GLU A 158 33.36 19.68 26.55
N ALA A 159 33.68 19.71 25.24
CA ALA A 159 34.97 20.20 24.77
C ALA A 159 35.23 21.64 25.22
N ARG A 160 34.22 22.52 25.10
CA ARG A 160 34.31 23.90 25.59
C ARG A 160 34.54 23.98 27.10
N GLN A 161 33.81 23.20 27.89
CA GLN A 161 34.01 23.17 29.35
C GLN A 161 35.39 22.64 29.73
N ARG A 162 35.89 21.64 29.00
CA ARG A 162 37.22 21.09 29.22
C ARG A 162 38.30 22.14 28.91
N ASP A 163 38.18 22.83 27.78
CA ASP A 163 39.11 23.89 27.39
C ASP A 163 39.10 25.03 28.43
N GLU A 164 37.92 25.43 28.94
CA GLU A 164 37.81 26.42 30.03
C GLU A 164 38.46 25.95 31.35
N LEU A 165 38.29 24.66 31.70
CA LEU A 165 38.92 24.08 32.89
C LEU A 165 40.44 23.98 32.74
N GLU A 166 40.93 23.64 31.55
CA GLU A 166 42.36 23.55 31.23
C GLU A 166 43.00 24.94 31.29
N GLU A 167 42.35 25.97 30.74
CA GLU A 167 42.77 27.37 30.85
C GLU A 167 42.86 27.83 32.31
N ARG A 168 41.87 27.47 33.15
CA ARG A 168 41.90 27.77 34.60
C ARG A 168 43.02 27.05 35.34
N LEU A 169 43.35 25.82 34.96
CA LEU A 169 44.48 25.08 35.54
C LEU A 169 45.81 25.73 35.15
N ASP A 170 45.96 26.13 33.88
CA ASP A 170 47.16 26.82 33.40
C ASP A 170 47.34 28.19 34.09
N GLU A 171 46.26 28.92 34.33
CA GLU A 171 46.25 30.18 35.08
C GLU A 171 46.67 29.96 36.53
N ALA A 172 46.10 28.98 37.23
CA ALA A 172 46.50 28.62 38.60
C ALA A 172 47.96 28.17 38.68
N ASP A 173 48.45 27.39 37.71
CA ASP A 173 49.86 26.99 37.62
C ASP A 173 50.79 28.18 37.34
N ALA A 174 50.35 29.16 36.57
CA ALA A 174 51.08 30.40 36.33
C ALA A 174 51.15 31.28 37.59
N GLU A 175 50.04 31.45 38.30
CA GLU A 175 49.97 32.17 39.58
C GLU A 175 50.87 31.53 40.63
N LEU A 176 50.82 30.20 40.75
CA LEU A 176 51.69 29.44 41.66
C LEU A 176 53.17 29.67 41.32
N ARG A 177 53.54 29.60 40.04
CA ARG A 177 54.92 29.85 39.58
C ARG A 177 55.37 31.29 39.82
N GLU A 178 54.50 32.27 39.57
CA GLU A 178 54.82 33.67 39.80
C GLU A 178 54.99 33.97 41.30
N TRP A 179 54.12 33.41 42.14
CA TRP A 179 54.24 33.52 43.59
C TRP A 179 55.53 32.88 44.12
N ILE A 180 55.94 31.72 43.59
CA ILE A 180 57.23 31.09 43.90
C ILE A 180 58.39 32.02 43.51
N ARG A 181 58.36 32.60 42.30
CA ARG A 181 59.43 33.50 41.81
C ARG A 181 59.54 34.77 42.64
N ARG A 182 58.40 35.45 42.90
CA ARG A 182 58.34 36.69 43.70
C ARG A 182 58.86 36.45 45.13
N SER A 183 58.61 35.26 45.67
CA SER A 183 59.11 34.82 46.98
C SER A 183 60.62 34.57 47.04
N GLN A 184 61.31 34.42 45.91
CA GLN A 184 62.77 34.26 45.82
C GLN A 184 63.53 35.57 45.58
N GLU A 185 62.83 36.67 45.21
CA GLU A 185 63.44 37.97 44.88
C GLU A 185 63.55 38.93 46.10
N GLU A 186 63.00 38.59 47.27
CA GLU A 186 63.19 39.36 48.51
C GLU A 186 64.58 39.07 49.11
N ASP A 187 65.53 40.00 48.90
CA ASP A 187 66.89 39.97 49.45
C ASP A 187 66.89 40.31 50.94
N ILE A 188 66.75 39.28 51.78
CA ILE A 188 66.75 39.39 53.24
C ILE A 188 68.07 38.82 53.79
N GLY A 189 68.65 39.45 54.82
CA GLY A 189 69.94 39.06 55.39
C GLY A 189 69.93 37.69 56.09
N ARG A 190 71.05 36.96 55.97
CA ARG A 190 71.26 35.53 56.34
C ARG A 190 70.66 35.05 57.67
N ASP A 191 70.64 35.86 58.72
CA ASP A 191 70.17 35.43 60.05
C ASP A 191 68.66 35.65 60.25
N GLU A 192 68.07 36.66 59.59
CA GLU A 192 66.62 36.85 59.54
C GLU A 192 65.97 35.85 58.57
N VAL A 193 66.71 35.44 57.53
CA VAL A 193 66.30 34.41 56.55
C VAL A 193 66.01 33.07 57.22
N ILE A 194 66.80 32.61 58.19
CA ILE A 194 66.60 31.27 58.78
C ILE A 194 65.33 31.23 59.64
N GLN A 195 65.10 32.26 60.47
CA GLN A 195 63.92 32.34 61.33
C GLN A 195 62.65 32.55 60.50
N ARG A 196 62.72 33.47 59.52
CA ARG A 196 61.61 33.77 58.61
C ARG A 196 61.35 32.62 57.63
N MET A 197 62.36 31.87 57.17
CA MET A 197 62.19 30.65 56.35
C MET A 197 61.52 29.51 57.10
N GLN A 198 61.60 29.44 58.43
CA GLN A 198 60.92 28.38 59.19
C GLN A 198 59.44 28.68 59.38
N ASP A 199 59.09 29.94 59.66
CA ASP A 199 57.69 30.37 59.81
C ASP A 199 57.01 30.51 58.45
N VAL A 200 57.65 31.21 57.51
CA VAL A 200 57.17 31.33 56.13
C VAL A 200 57.28 29.99 55.41
N GLY A 201 58.23 29.11 55.72
CA GLY A 201 58.31 27.78 55.12
C GLY A 201 57.15 26.86 55.52
N ARG A 202 56.64 26.96 56.75
CA ARG A 202 55.42 26.26 57.17
C ARG A 202 54.18 26.87 56.52
N GLU A 203 54.02 28.19 56.60
CA GLU A 203 52.87 28.90 56.01
C GLU A 203 52.83 28.75 54.47
N ARG A 204 54.00 28.72 53.81
CA ARG A 204 54.16 28.45 52.37
C ARG A 204 53.94 26.98 52.02
N ALA A 205 54.39 26.04 52.85
CA ALA A 205 54.12 24.62 52.63
C ALA A 205 52.62 24.34 52.70
N ASP A 206 51.93 24.93 53.68
CA ASP A 206 50.48 24.82 53.85
C ASP A 206 49.75 25.40 52.63
N SER A 207 50.14 26.58 52.12
CA SER A 207 49.52 27.18 50.92
C SER A 207 49.76 26.36 49.63
N VAL A 208 50.95 25.78 49.46
CA VAL A 208 51.26 24.92 48.29
C VAL A 208 50.53 23.59 48.38
N GLU A 209 50.38 23.04 49.58
CA GLU A 209 49.64 21.81 49.84
C GLU A 209 48.13 22.01 49.64
N GLU A 210 47.61 23.18 50.02
CA GLU A 210 46.21 23.60 49.77
C GLU A 210 45.91 23.78 48.27
N LEU A 211 46.78 24.48 47.52
CA LEU A 211 46.65 24.62 46.06
C LEU A 211 46.75 23.27 45.34
N ARG A 212 47.65 22.37 45.77
CA ARG A 212 47.72 21.00 45.22
C ARG A 212 46.46 20.21 45.50
N ALA A 213 45.91 20.30 46.71
CA ALA A 213 44.67 19.63 47.07
C ALA A 213 43.50 20.14 46.21
N GLU A 214 43.46 21.44 45.91
CA GLU A 214 42.44 22.02 45.03
C GLU A 214 42.55 21.53 43.58
N VAL A 215 43.77 21.43 43.04
CA VAL A 215 44.03 20.87 41.69
C VAL A 215 43.64 19.39 41.61
N ASP A 216 44.00 18.58 42.61
CA ASP A 216 43.61 17.17 42.64
C ASP A 216 42.10 16.99 42.79
N ALA A 217 41.43 17.81 43.61
CA ALA A 217 39.97 17.84 43.69
C ALA A 217 39.31 18.27 42.37
N CYS A 218 39.91 19.19 41.64
CA CYS A 218 39.46 19.57 40.29
C CYS A 218 39.59 18.41 39.30
N ARG A 219 40.74 17.72 39.31
CA ARG A 219 41.00 16.55 38.45
C ARG A 219 40.02 15.40 38.71
N VAL A 220 39.72 15.11 39.97
CA VAL A 220 38.74 14.07 40.35
C VAL A 220 37.34 14.42 39.84
N ARG A 221 36.89 15.67 39.99
CA ARG A 221 35.60 16.13 39.44
C ARG A 221 35.52 15.97 37.93
N LEU A 222 36.62 16.25 37.22
CA LEU A 222 36.72 16.11 35.77
C LEU A 222 36.57 14.64 35.32
N GLN A 223 37.16 13.70 36.07
CA GLN A 223 37.01 12.27 35.82
C GLN A 223 35.58 11.77 36.07
N GLU A 224 34.93 12.30 37.11
CA GLU A 224 33.56 11.95 37.47
C GLU A 224 32.56 12.44 36.40
N HIS A 225 32.71 13.68 35.92
CA HIS A 225 31.94 14.22 34.80
C HIS A 225 32.08 13.34 33.54
N ALA A 226 33.33 13.04 33.15
CA ALA A 226 33.59 12.21 31.98
C ALA A 226 33.04 10.77 32.08
N ARG A 227 32.77 10.29 33.30
CA ARG A 227 32.12 9.00 33.54
C ARG A 227 30.60 9.13 33.39
N LEU A 228 29.99 10.16 33.98
CA LEU A 228 28.56 10.44 33.88
C LEU A 228 28.13 10.65 32.42
N ASP A 229 28.93 11.39 31.64
CA ASP A 229 28.65 11.64 30.21
C ASP A 229 28.66 10.33 29.40
N ARG A 230 29.64 9.45 29.66
CA ARG A 230 29.68 8.12 29.05
C ARG A 230 28.48 7.25 29.44
N GLU A 231 27.95 7.40 30.64
CA GLU A 231 26.74 6.69 31.10
C GLU A 231 25.49 7.25 30.40
N ALA A 232 25.33 8.57 30.31
CA ALA A 232 24.25 9.24 29.60
C ALA A 232 24.21 8.89 28.11
N GLU A 233 25.37 8.89 27.43
CA GLU A 233 25.45 8.53 26.01
C GLU A 233 25.02 7.06 25.76
N ARG A 234 25.37 6.16 26.70
CA ARG A 234 24.96 4.76 26.64
C ARG A 234 23.45 4.61 26.80
N GLU A 235 22.83 5.40 27.68
CA GLU A 235 21.37 5.41 27.86
C GLU A 235 20.65 5.88 26.60
N LEU A 236 21.06 7.02 26.02
CA LEU A 236 20.49 7.54 24.77
C LEU A 236 20.58 6.51 23.62
N ARG A 237 21.73 5.82 23.49
CA ARG A 237 21.92 4.75 22.52
C ARG A 237 21.02 3.54 22.80
N ARG A 238 20.79 3.18 24.07
CA ARG A 238 19.90 2.09 24.47
C ARG A 238 18.44 2.41 24.13
N GLU A 239 17.97 3.61 24.47
CA GLU A 239 16.62 4.07 24.15
C GLU A 239 16.35 4.07 22.64
N ALA A 240 17.25 4.67 21.85
CA ALA A 240 17.12 4.69 20.40
C ALA A 240 17.07 3.28 19.80
N ARG A 241 17.90 2.35 20.31
CA ARG A 241 17.86 0.94 19.89
C ARG A 241 16.54 0.27 20.26
N GLN A 242 15.99 0.54 21.44
CA GLN A 242 14.70 0.00 21.88
C GLN A 242 13.55 0.52 21.00
N ARG A 243 13.50 1.83 20.72
CA ARG A 243 12.49 2.43 19.83
C ARG A 243 12.52 1.82 18.43
N ILE A 244 13.70 1.71 17.82
CA ILE A 244 13.86 1.10 16.50
C ILE A 244 13.43 -0.37 16.50
N ARG A 245 13.75 -1.12 17.56
CA ARG A 245 13.33 -2.52 17.71
C ARG A 245 11.81 -2.64 17.83
N ALA A 246 11.17 -1.77 18.62
CA ALA A 246 9.72 -1.72 18.79
C ALA A 246 9.01 -1.41 17.45
N GLN A 247 9.43 -0.37 16.73
CA GLN A 247 8.88 -0.02 15.41
C GLN A 247 9.01 -1.19 14.42
N LYS A 248 10.17 -1.86 14.37
CA LYS A 248 10.37 -3.04 13.52
C LYS A 248 9.46 -4.21 13.91
N ARG A 249 9.24 -4.45 15.21
CA ARG A 249 8.34 -5.51 15.70
C ARG A 249 6.89 -5.21 15.30
N GLN A 250 6.44 -3.97 15.49
CA GLN A 250 5.09 -3.53 15.14
C GLN A 250 4.83 -3.67 13.63
N MET A 251 5.77 -3.23 12.78
CA MET A 251 5.70 -3.41 11.33
C MET A 251 5.62 -4.89 10.93
N ARG A 252 6.42 -5.76 11.55
CA ARG A 252 6.38 -7.21 11.26
C ARG A 252 5.05 -7.83 11.68
N ALA A 253 4.50 -7.41 12.82
CA ALA A 253 3.20 -7.88 13.30
C ALA A 253 2.07 -7.44 12.35
N GLN A 254 2.08 -6.19 11.88
CA GLN A 254 1.12 -5.70 10.89
C GLN A 254 1.19 -6.50 9.57
N ILE A 255 2.40 -6.72 9.03
CA ILE A 255 2.58 -7.51 7.81
C ILE A 255 2.05 -8.94 8.01
N ARG A 256 2.32 -9.57 9.16
CA ARG A 256 1.84 -10.93 9.45
C ARG A 256 0.31 -10.97 9.53
N ALA A 257 -0.30 -10.05 10.28
CA ALA A 257 -1.75 -9.97 10.41
C ALA A 257 -2.45 -9.73 9.05
N GLU A 258 -1.87 -8.88 8.19
CA GLU A 258 -2.43 -8.61 6.87
C GLU A 258 -2.29 -9.83 5.92
N ARG A 259 -1.17 -10.58 6.02
CA ARG A 259 -1.04 -11.87 5.31
C ARG A 259 -2.07 -12.90 5.76
N GLU A 260 -2.31 -13.02 7.06
CA GLU A 260 -3.29 -13.96 7.62
C GLU A 260 -4.72 -13.59 7.21
N ARG A 261 -5.04 -12.30 7.06
CA ARG A 261 -6.33 -11.85 6.52
C ARG A 261 -6.51 -12.24 5.06
N LEU A 262 -5.48 -12.00 4.23
CA LEU A 262 -5.51 -12.38 2.81
C LEU A 262 -5.62 -13.90 2.64
N ALA A 263 -4.89 -14.69 3.43
CA ALA A 263 -5.01 -16.14 3.41
C ALA A 263 -6.40 -16.63 3.81
N ARG A 264 -7.03 -16.01 4.82
CA ARG A 264 -8.41 -16.33 5.22
C ARG A 264 -9.45 -15.95 4.15
N ALA A 265 -9.22 -14.87 3.42
CA ALA A 265 -10.07 -14.49 2.29
C ALA A 265 -9.93 -15.51 1.14
N GLU A 266 -8.70 -15.92 0.80
CA GLU A 266 -8.45 -16.97 -0.21
C GLU A 266 -9.12 -18.31 0.17
N ASP A 267 -9.04 -18.73 1.44
CA ASP A 267 -9.70 -19.96 1.90
C ASP A 267 -11.25 -19.85 1.89
N SER A 268 -11.81 -18.67 2.17
CA SER A 268 -13.25 -18.42 2.13
C SER A 268 -13.80 -18.46 0.70
N ASP A 269 -13.05 -17.91 -0.27
CA ASP A 269 -13.43 -17.95 -1.69
C ASP A 269 -13.38 -19.37 -2.25
N LEU A 270 -12.55 -20.26 -1.68
CA LEU A 270 -12.50 -21.69 -2.03
C LEU A 270 -13.62 -22.52 -1.38
N GLN A 271 -14.22 -22.06 -0.28
CA GLN A 271 -15.30 -22.76 0.44
C GLN A 271 -16.71 -22.31 0.06
N GLY A 272 -16.86 -21.25 -0.74
CA GLY A 272 -18.15 -20.68 -1.15
C GLY A 272 -18.77 -21.30 -2.42
N ALA A 273 -18.35 -22.48 -2.83
CA ALA A 273 -18.79 -23.13 -4.08
C ALA A 273 -19.40 -24.53 -3.83
N ASP A 274 -20.30 -24.63 -2.86
CA ASP A 274 -21.25 -25.75 -2.72
C ASP A 274 -22.69 -25.24 -2.95
#